data_AF-A0AAD7E3H5-F1
#
_entry.id   AF-A0AAD7E3H5-F1
#
_cell.length_a   1.000
_cell.length_b   1.000
_cell.length_c   1.000
_cell.angle_alpha   90.00
_cell.angle_beta   90.00
_cell.angle_gamma   90.00
#
_symmetry.space_group_name_H-M   'P 1'
#
loop_
_entity.id
_entity.type
_entity.pdbx_description
1 polymer ?
#
loop_
_entity_poly.entity_id
_entity_poly.type
_entity_poly.pdbx_seq_one_letter_code
_entity_poly.pdbx_strand_id
1 'polypeptide(L)'
;MVLSKSFSNPHHFTKEADGWRCTICSDHAHHLNFRAALRHERESAEHARNVQKSEMWMWNASSQDAAAWNAPVEEDPPLTREELQMREHQYHVERVADIVPYWIKCVDAAAKGEELRLEPFLNTLQDVPASHSWMASDDPWARFAGSGWGNPGGDANRWGVHPDVQSASSPAHGSKMQTGSRTTASSVPDTGYAFVEDVARQQAVTDTDRKRRMHMFFEMSTQEKVQKIDEIVRFMRSTSV
;
A
#
# COMPACT_ATOMS: atom_id res chain seq x y z
N MET A 1 12.55 33.05 7.69
CA MET A 1 11.65 31.87 7.72
C MET A 1 10.26 32.35 8.08
N VAL A 2 9.32 32.34 7.13
CA VAL A 2 7.92 32.73 7.38
C VAL A 2 7.20 31.46 7.83
N LEU A 3 6.91 31.34 9.12
CA LEU A 3 6.05 30.27 9.64
C LEU A 3 4.66 30.49 9.04
N SER A 4 4.29 29.71 8.03
CA SER A 4 2.93 29.67 7.52
C SER A 4 2.02 29.21 8.65
N LYS A 5 1.23 30.14 9.19
CA LYS A 5 0.27 29.83 10.26
C LYS A 5 -0.88 29.03 9.65
N SER A 6 -0.82 27.71 9.78
CA SER A 6 -1.93 26.81 9.49
C SER A 6 -2.80 26.59 10.73
N PHE A 7 -4.01 26.09 10.52
CA PHE A 7 -4.82 25.49 11.58
C PHE A 7 -4.14 24.23 12.09
N SER A 8 -4.29 23.92 13.39
CA SER A 8 -3.87 22.65 13.96
C SER A 8 -4.81 21.52 13.51
N ASN A 9 -6.12 21.80 13.44
CA ASN A 9 -7.16 20.86 13.04
C ASN A 9 -8.00 21.44 11.88
N PRO A 10 -7.49 21.41 10.64
CA PRO A 10 -8.13 22.08 9.50
C PRO A 10 -9.52 21.53 9.15
N HIS A 11 -9.83 20.28 9.50
CA HIS A 11 -11.13 19.64 9.23
C HIS A 11 -12.29 20.22 10.07
N HIS A 12 -12.00 20.95 11.15
CA HIS A 12 -13.02 21.63 11.96
C HIS A 12 -13.39 23.01 11.43
N PHE A 13 -12.78 23.44 10.33
CA PHE A 13 -13.02 24.74 9.71
C PHE A 13 -13.36 24.58 8.24
N THR A 14 -14.54 25.07 7.84
CA THR A 14 -14.96 25.10 6.45
C THR A 14 -14.74 26.50 5.90
N LYS A 15 -14.07 26.59 4.74
CA LYS A 15 -13.92 27.85 4.02
C LYS A 15 -15.19 28.12 3.20
N GLU A 16 -15.80 29.27 3.43
CA GLU A 16 -16.97 29.78 2.70
C GLU A 16 -16.59 31.06 1.94
N ALA A 17 -17.49 31.59 1.11
CA ALA A 17 -17.23 32.78 0.29
C ALA A 17 -16.77 33.99 1.12
N ASP A 18 -17.37 34.18 2.31
CA ASP A 18 -17.17 35.36 3.15
C ASP A 18 -16.25 35.10 4.36
N GLY A 19 -15.62 33.92 4.46
CA GLY A 19 -14.69 33.62 5.54
C GLY A 19 -14.60 32.14 5.90
N TRP A 20 -14.41 31.88 7.18
CA TRP A 20 -14.27 30.55 7.76
C TRP A 20 -15.36 30.33 8.79
N ARG A 21 -15.93 29.12 8.80
CA ARG A 21 -16.90 28.68 9.80
C ARG A 21 -16.35 27.50 10.57
N CYS A 22 -16.50 27.51 11.89
CA CYS A 22 -16.20 26.32 12.69
C CYS A 22 -17.36 25.34 12.62
N THR A 23 -17.11 24.08 12.27
CA THR A 23 -18.16 23.06 12.13
C THR A 23 -18.62 22.47 13.46
N ILE A 24 -17.84 22.61 14.54
CA ILE A 24 -18.16 22.03 15.85
C ILE A 24 -18.83 23.03 16.80
N CYS A 25 -18.64 24.33 16.61
CA CYS A 25 -19.19 25.35 17.50
C CYS A 25 -20.47 25.93 16.87
N SER A 26 -21.62 25.55 17.42
CA SER A 26 -22.94 25.95 16.91
C SER A 26 -23.24 27.45 17.04
N ASP A 27 -22.57 28.14 17.97
CA ASP A 27 -22.87 29.54 18.32
C ASP A 27 -22.21 30.56 17.39
N HIS A 28 -21.42 30.11 16.41
CA HIS A 28 -20.81 30.99 15.41
C HIS A 28 -21.61 30.99 14.12
N ALA A 29 -22.81 31.60 14.17
CA ALA A 29 -23.61 31.93 12.99
C ALA A 29 -22.92 32.95 12.06
N HIS A 30 -21.78 33.52 12.47
CA HIS A 30 -21.05 34.53 11.72
C HIS A 30 -19.76 33.96 11.12
N HIS A 31 -19.50 34.31 9.87
CA HIS A 31 -18.24 34.01 9.19
C HIS A 31 -17.07 34.70 9.91
N LEU A 32 -16.06 33.92 10.28
CA LEU A 32 -14.82 34.42 10.87
C LEU A 32 -13.83 34.70 9.75
N ASN A 33 -13.17 35.87 9.75
CA ASN A 33 -11.99 36.02 8.90
C ASN A 33 -10.88 35.06 9.36
N PHE A 34 -9.91 34.77 8.49
CA PHE A 34 -8.87 33.77 8.76
C PHE A 34 -8.13 33.99 10.11
N ARG A 35 -7.84 35.24 10.47
CA ARG A 35 -7.16 35.58 11.73
C ARG A 35 -8.06 35.33 12.94
N ALA A 36 -9.36 35.62 12.83
CA ALA A 36 -10.34 35.33 13.88
C ALA A 36 -10.57 33.83 14.03
N ALA A 37 -10.57 33.06 12.94
CA ALA A 37 -10.69 31.59 12.98
C ALA A 37 -9.48 30.95 13.67
N LEU A 38 -8.25 31.36 13.33
CA LEU A 38 -7.03 30.87 14.01
C LEU A 38 -7.01 31.22 15.50
N ARG A 39 -7.52 32.40 15.86
CA ARG A 39 -7.65 32.80 17.27
C ARG A 39 -8.71 31.96 17.98
N HIS A 40 -9.86 31.75 17.34
CA HIS A 40 -10.93 30.90 17.86
C HIS A 40 -10.42 29.48 18.14
N GLU A 41 -9.67 28.87 17.22
CA GLU A 41 -9.07 27.55 17.40
C GLU A 41 -8.16 27.48 18.64
N ARG A 42 -7.35 28.51 18.88
CA ARG A 42 -6.31 28.50 19.93
C ARG A 42 -6.79 28.96 21.30
N GLU A 43 -7.70 29.94 21.32
CA GLU A 43 -8.05 30.67 22.54
C GLU A 43 -9.46 30.36 23.04
N SER A 44 -10.34 29.77 22.21
CA SER A 44 -11.70 29.44 22.65
C SER A 44 -11.71 28.15 23.49
N ALA A 45 -11.95 28.30 24.79
CA ALA A 45 -12.17 27.18 25.71
C ALA A 45 -13.44 26.38 25.35
N GLU A 46 -14.40 26.99 24.68
CA GLU A 46 -15.58 26.29 24.17
C GLU A 46 -15.22 25.41 22.98
N HIS A 47 -14.44 25.94 22.04
CA HIS A 47 -13.93 25.16 20.91
C HIS A 47 -13.14 23.95 21.38
N ALA A 48 -12.20 24.12 22.30
CA ALA A 48 -11.41 23.01 22.85
C ALA A 48 -12.28 21.91 23.48
N ARG A 49 -13.33 22.27 24.24
CA ARG A 49 -14.28 21.31 24.81
C ARG A 49 -15.10 20.60 23.74
N ASN A 50 -15.53 21.32 22.71
CA ASN A 50 -16.30 20.76 21.60
C ASN A 50 -15.45 19.82 20.74
N VAL A 51 -14.18 20.15 20.47
CA VAL A 51 -13.21 19.27 19.81
C VAL A 51 -13.06 17.97 20.61
N GLN A 52 -12.77 18.07 21.91
CA GLN A 52 -12.62 16.89 22.76
C GLN A 52 -13.90 16.04 22.79
N LYS A 53 -15.08 16.66 22.86
CA LYS A 53 -16.36 15.96 22.81
C LYS A 53 -16.58 15.30 21.45
N SER A 54 -16.24 15.96 20.36
CA SER A 54 -16.37 15.44 18.99
C SER A 54 -15.44 14.26 18.76
N GLU A 55 -14.17 14.36 19.15
CA GLU A 55 -13.21 13.26 19.09
C GLU A 55 -13.68 12.10 19.96
N MET A 56 -14.11 12.40 21.19
CA MET A 56 -14.64 11.38 22.10
C MET A 56 -15.88 10.70 21.52
N TRP A 57 -16.77 11.41 20.82
CA TRP A 57 -17.90 10.79 20.11
C TRP A 57 -17.45 9.93 18.93
N MET A 58 -16.44 10.37 18.16
CA MET A 58 -15.92 9.59 17.03
C MET A 58 -15.31 8.26 17.49
N TRP A 59 -14.66 8.25 18.66
CA TRP A 59 -14.07 7.03 19.24
C TRP A 59 -15.02 6.23 20.16
N ASN A 60 -16.01 6.87 20.81
CA ASN A 60 -17.03 6.20 21.64
C ASN A 60 -18.35 5.88 20.90
N ALA A 61 -18.48 6.24 19.61
CA ALA A 61 -19.61 5.80 18.78
C ALA A 61 -19.67 4.28 18.62
N SER A 62 -18.57 3.57 18.90
CA SER A 62 -18.59 2.18 19.37
C SER A 62 -19.22 2.17 20.76
N SER A 63 -20.54 2.34 20.82
CA SER A 63 -21.25 2.55 22.09
C SER A 63 -20.85 1.44 23.06
N GLN A 64 -20.36 1.82 24.24
CA GLN A 64 -20.14 0.89 25.35
C GLN A 64 -21.45 0.27 25.88
N ASP A 65 -22.58 0.60 25.26
CA ASP A 65 -23.84 -0.08 25.51
C ASP A 65 -23.75 -1.53 25.05
N ALA A 66 -23.72 -2.45 26.00
CA ALA A 66 -23.78 -3.88 25.74
C ALA A 66 -25.03 -4.27 24.91
N ALA A 67 -26.09 -3.46 24.94
CA ALA A 67 -27.26 -3.67 24.10
C ALA A 67 -26.98 -3.39 22.61
N ALA A 68 -26.05 -2.50 22.27
CA ALA A 68 -25.70 -2.21 20.88
C ALA A 68 -24.95 -3.36 20.20
N TRP A 69 -24.22 -4.18 20.97
CA TRP A 69 -23.67 -5.45 20.46
C TRP A 69 -24.74 -6.48 20.11
N ASN A 70 -25.97 -6.30 20.63
CA ASN A 70 -27.13 -7.12 20.32
C ASN A 70 -28.08 -6.45 19.32
N ALA A 71 -27.75 -5.24 18.84
CA ALA A 71 -28.48 -4.65 17.73
C ALA A 71 -28.25 -5.54 16.50
N PRO A 72 -29.29 -5.86 15.72
CA PRO A 72 -29.11 -6.52 14.43
C PRO A 72 -28.08 -5.73 13.64
N VAL A 73 -26.99 -6.39 13.22
CA VAL A 73 -26.03 -5.78 12.32
C VAL A 73 -26.80 -5.42 11.06
N GLU A 74 -26.94 -4.12 10.79
CA GLU A 74 -27.43 -3.67 9.50
C GLU A 74 -26.33 -4.06 8.51
N GLU A 75 -26.52 -5.21 7.86
CA GLU A 75 -25.59 -5.70 6.86
C GLU A 75 -25.61 -4.68 5.72
N ASP A 76 -24.49 -3.97 5.56
CA ASP A 76 -24.28 -3.15 4.38
C ASP A 76 -24.59 -3.99 3.13
N PRO A 77 -25.30 -3.43 2.13
CA PRO A 77 -25.58 -4.14 0.91
C PRO A 77 -24.29 -4.77 0.37
N PRO A 78 -24.32 -6.03 -0.10
CA PRO A 78 -23.13 -6.67 -0.64
C PRO A 78 -22.58 -5.79 -1.76
N LEU A 79 -21.29 -5.47 -1.68
CA LEU A 79 -20.64 -4.64 -2.68
C LEU A 79 -20.87 -5.22 -4.07
N THR A 80 -21.19 -4.34 -5.01
CA THR A 80 -21.26 -4.70 -6.41
C THR A 80 -19.88 -5.16 -6.90
N ARG A 81 -19.87 -5.94 -7.98
CA ARG A 81 -18.62 -6.43 -8.58
C ARG A 81 -17.71 -5.27 -8.98
N GLU A 82 -18.29 -4.20 -9.51
CA GLU A 82 -17.62 -2.99 -9.94
C GLU A 82 -16.97 -2.26 -8.76
N GLU A 83 -17.64 -2.16 -7.61
CA GLU A 83 -17.08 -1.57 -6.40
C GLU A 83 -15.95 -2.41 -5.80
N LEU A 84 -16.07 -3.73 -5.85
CA LEU A 84 -14.98 -4.62 -5.44
C LEU A 84 -13.73 -4.42 -6.31
N GLN A 85 -13.90 -4.32 -7.63
CA GLN A 85 -12.78 -4.03 -8.54
C GLN A 85 -12.18 -2.65 -8.29
N MET A 86 -13.01 -1.65 -7.98
CA MET A 86 -12.53 -0.31 -7.66
C MET A 86 -11.71 -0.31 -6.37
N ARG A 87 -12.15 -1.02 -5.33
CA ARG A 87 -11.38 -1.20 -4.09
C ARG A 87 -10.07 -1.95 -4.33
N GLU A 88 -10.09 -3.01 -5.13
CA GLU A 88 -8.87 -3.75 -5.48
C GLU A 88 -7.88 -2.87 -6.23
N HIS A 89 -8.36 -2.06 -7.19
CA HIS A 89 -7.53 -1.13 -7.93
C HIS A 89 -6.93 -0.06 -7.02
N GLN A 90 -7.72 0.51 -6.11
CA GLN A 90 -7.24 1.49 -5.14
C GLN A 90 -6.14 0.89 -4.24
N TYR A 91 -6.39 -0.32 -3.72
CA TYR A 91 -5.40 -1.04 -2.90
C TYR A 91 -4.10 -1.34 -3.67
N HIS A 92 -4.22 -1.67 -4.96
CA HIS A 92 -3.06 -1.87 -5.82
C HIS A 92 -2.26 -0.59 -6.02
N VAL A 93 -2.93 0.53 -6.34
CA VAL A 93 -2.29 1.84 -6.52
C VAL A 93 -1.57 2.28 -5.26
N GLU A 94 -2.20 2.11 -4.09
CA GLU A 94 -1.58 2.37 -2.79
C GLU A 94 -0.31 1.50 -2.64
N ARG A 95 -0.39 0.17 -2.77
CA ARG A 95 0.80 -0.69 -2.64
C ARG A 95 1.95 -0.38 -3.61
N VAL A 96 1.65 0.01 -4.85
CA VAL A 96 2.68 0.31 -5.86
C VAL A 96 3.53 1.51 -5.43
N ALA A 97 2.94 2.48 -4.73
CA ALA A 97 3.66 3.68 -4.29
C ALA A 97 4.77 3.37 -3.27
N ASP A 98 4.68 2.28 -2.50
CA ASP A 98 5.74 1.85 -1.58
C ASP A 98 6.79 0.98 -2.27
N ILE A 99 6.36 0.11 -3.18
CA ILE A 99 7.23 -0.87 -3.85
C ILE A 99 8.14 -0.20 -4.87
N VAL A 100 7.65 0.77 -5.65
CA VAL A 100 8.44 1.42 -6.71
C VAL A 100 9.67 2.15 -6.17
N PRO A 101 9.60 2.98 -5.12
CA PRO A 101 10.78 3.60 -4.52
C PRO A 101 11.79 2.59 -4.00
N TYR A 102 11.34 1.47 -3.44
CA TYR A 102 12.24 0.40 -3.00
C TYR A 102 12.95 -0.26 -4.18
N TRP A 103 12.22 -0.57 -5.27
CA TRP A 103 12.80 -1.14 -6.48
C TRP A 103 13.87 -0.23 -7.11
N ILE A 104 13.62 1.08 -7.19
CA ILE A 104 14.61 2.05 -7.68
C ILE A 104 15.90 2.00 -6.84
N LYS A 105 15.78 1.89 -5.51
CA LYS A 105 16.95 1.75 -4.62
C LYS A 105 17.69 0.44 -4.84
N CYS A 106 17.00 -0.66 -5.10
CA CYS A 106 17.65 -1.93 -5.44
C CYS A 106 18.49 -1.80 -6.71
N VAL A 107 17.98 -1.08 -7.72
CA VAL A 107 18.73 -0.80 -8.96
C VAL A 107 19.97 0.06 -8.66
N ASP A 108 19.83 1.12 -7.85
CA ASP A 108 20.94 1.98 -7.46
C ASP A 108 22.00 1.26 -6.61
N ALA A 109 21.57 0.38 -5.71
CA ALA A 109 22.47 -0.44 -4.89
C ALA A 109 23.23 -1.45 -5.76
N ALA A 110 22.53 -2.12 -6.67
CA ALA A 110 23.16 -3.04 -7.62
C ALA A 110 24.21 -2.35 -8.49
N ALA A 111 23.95 -1.10 -8.92
CA ALA A 111 24.91 -0.29 -9.67
C ALA A 111 26.19 0.04 -8.85
N LYS A 112 26.08 0.07 -7.51
CA LYS A 112 27.21 0.25 -6.58
C LYS A 112 27.89 -1.06 -6.17
N GLY A 113 27.39 -2.21 -6.62
CA GLY A 113 27.84 -3.52 -6.17
C GLY A 113 27.31 -3.91 -4.79
N GLU A 114 26.28 -3.23 -4.31
CA GLU A 114 25.56 -3.54 -3.06
C GLU A 114 24.32 -4.39 -3.37
N GLU A 115 23.98 -5.34 -2.49
CA GLU A 115 22.76 -6.15 -2.61
C GLU A 115 21.76 -5.75 -1.52
N LEU A 116 20.63 -5.18 -1.94
CA LEU A 116 19.50 -4.91 -1.05
C LEU A 116 18.56 -6.11 -1.06
N ARG A 117 18.38 -6.71 0.13
CA ARG A 117 17.44 -7.82 0.33
C ARG A 117 16.02 -7.32 0.46
N LEU A 118 15.08 -8.00 -0.21
CA LEU A 118 13.66 -7.67 -0.26
C LEU A 118 12.95 -8.00 1.06
N GLU A 119 13.40 -9.01 1.78
CA GLU A 119 12.75 -9.54 2.98
C GLU A 119 12.65 -8.50 4.11
N PRO A 120 13.70 -7.74 4.47
CA PRO A 120 13.60 -6.65 5.45
C PRO A 120 12.58 -5.58 5.08
N PHE A 121 12.45 -5.26 3.78
CA PHE A 121 11.49 -4.28 3.29
C PHE A 121 10.05 -4.80 3.41
N LEU A 122 9.80 -6.05 3.00
CA LEU A 122 8.48 -6.66 3.13
C LEU A 122 8.05 -6.79 4.60
N ASN A 123 8.97 -7.13 5.50
CA ASN A 123 8.69 -7.13 6.94
C ASN A 123 8.32 -5.74 7.45
N THR A 124 9.00 -4.70 6.95
CA THR A 124 8.68 -3.32 7.31
C THR A 124 7.26 -2.97 6.87
N LEU A 125 6.85 -3.33 5.65
CA LEU A 125 5.48 -3.10 5.15
C LEU A 125 4.41 -3.86 5.94
N GLN A 126 4.73 -5.05 6.44
CA GLN A 126 3.81 -5.87 7.21
C GLN A 126 3.64 -5.36 8.66
N ASP A 127 4.70 -4.76 9.21
CA ASP A 127 4.72 -4.21 10.57
C ASP A 127 4.14 -2.79 10.66
N VAL A 128 3.93 -2.08 9.53
CA VAL A 128 3.23 -0.79 9.55
C VAL A 128 1.75 -1.06 9.89
N PRO A 129 1.25 -0.60 11.05
CA PRO A 129 -0.15 -0.75 11.38
C PRO A 129 -0.97 -0.01 10.31
N ALA A 130 -2.07 -0.60 9.85
CA ALA A 130 -2.97 -0.03 8.84
C ALA A 130 -3.45 1.41 9.17
N SER A 131 -3.24 1.88 10.39
CA SER A 131 -3.51 3.25 10.83
C SER A 131 -2.45 4.28 10.42
N HIS A 132 -1.24 3.89 10.00
CA HIS A 132 -0.25 4.80 9.39
C HIS A 132 -0.55 5.03 7.91
N SER A 133 -1.81 5.34 7.66
CA SER A 133 -2.36 5.65 6.35
C SER A 133 -1.82 7.01 5.91
N TRP A 134 -0.72 7.02 5.15
CA TRP A 134 -0.36 7.98 4.07
C TRP A 134 -0.29 9.50 4.37
N MET A 135 -0.70 9.98 5.55
CA MET A 135 -0.82 11.40 5.91
C MET A 135 -0.10 11.80 7.20
N ALA A 136 0.46 10.85 7.95
CA ALA A 136 1.31 11.18 9.09
C ALA A 136 2.70 11.60 8.59
N SER A 137 2.92 12.91 8.50
CA SER A 137 4.02 13.54 7.76
C SER A 137 5.43 13.43 8.37
N ASP A 138 5.68 12.46 9.25
CA ASP A 138 6.98 12.31 9.92
C ASP A 138 7.77 11.07 9.46
N ASP A 139 7.40 10.49 8.32
CA ASP A 139 8.23 9.46 7.69
C ASP A 139 9.49 10.11 7.05
N PRO A 140 10.72 9.75 7.49
CA PRO A 140 11.94 10.17 6.81
C PRO A 140 11.98 9.80 5.31
N TRP A 141 11.15 8.85 4.85
CA TRP A 141 11.03 8.50 3.44
C TRP A 141 10.12 9.44 2.63
N ALA A 142 9.14 10.10 3.25
CA ALA A 142 8.27 11.08 2.59
C ALA A 142 9.03 12.33 2.11
N ARG A 143 10.19 12.62 2.73
CA ARG A 143 11.09 13.71 2.30
C ARG A 143 11.69 13.53 0.91
N PHE A 144 11.79 12.30 0.41
CA PHE A 144 12.29 12.03 -0.94
C PHE A 144 11.16 11.99 -1.99
N ALA A 145 9.93 11.68 -1.59
CA ALA A 145 8.77 11.63 -2.48
C ALA A 145 8.15 13.02 -2.77
N GLY A 146 8.42 14.03 -1.93
CA GLY A 146 7.87 15.39 -2.07
C GLY A 146 8.43 16.24 -3.22
N SER A 147 9.34 15.71 -4.05
CA SER A 147 9.93 16.43 -5.19
C SER A 147 9.65 15.71 -6.51
N GLY A 148 8.48 15.96 -7.07
CA GLY A 148 8.34 16.02 -8.53
C GLY A 148 7.97 14.73 -9.25
N TRP A 149 6.67 14.41 -9.26
CA TRP A 149 6.04 13.60 -10.32
C TRP A 149 5.20 14.44 -11.28
N GLY A 150 5.47 15.76 -11.39
CA GLY A 150 4.55 16.62 -12.15
C GLY A 150 5.08 17.99 -12.57
N ASN A 151 6.40 18.20 -12.72
CA ASN A 151 6.89 19.43 -13.33
C ASN A 151 7.49 19.13 -14.73
N PRO A 152 6.75 19.38 -15.83
CA PRO A 152 7.19 19.04 -17.19
C PRO A 152 8.26 19.99 -17.76
N GLY A 153 9.04 20.67 -16.91
CA GLY A 153 9.94 21.76 -17.33
C GLY A 153 11.40 21.63 -16.89
N GLY A 154 11.84 20.52 -16.30
CA GLY A 154 13.21 20.37 -15.77
C GLY A 154 13.99 19.26 -16.47
N ASP A 155 14.81 19.63 -17.45
CA ASP A 155 16.01 18.95 -17.96
C ASP A 155 16.10 17.42 -17.82
N ALA A 156 15.60 16.73 -18.84
CA ALA A 156 15.69 15.27 -19.02
C ALA A 156 17.13 14.73 -19.26
N ASN A 157 18.18 15.55 -19.13
CA ASN A 157 19.55 15.18 -19.52
C ASN A 157 20.45 14.70 -18.36
N ARG A 158 19.87 14.31 -17.20
CA ARG A 158 20.65 13.91 -16.02
C ARG A 158 20.63 12.40 -15.71
N TRP A 159 20.37 11.56 -16.71
CA TRP A 159 20.34 10.09 -16.56
C TRP A 159 21.50 9.36 -17.24
N GLY A 160 22.64 10.02 -17.46
CA GLY A 160 23.83 9.36 -17.96
C GLY A 160 25.07 10.21 -17.79
N VAL A 161 26.20 9.54 -17.55
CA VAL A 161 27.57 10.06 -17.36
C VAL A 161 27.96 10.26 -15.89
N HIS A 162 28.51 9.19 -15.33
CA HIS A 162 29.43 9.18 -14.20
C HIS A 162 30.80 9.73 -14.64
N PRO A 163 31.54 10.44 -13.78
CA PRO A 163 32.98 10.32 -13.73
C PRO A 163 33.43 9.56 -12.47
N ASP A 164 34.55 8.88 -12.64
CA ASP A 164 35.22 7.94 -11.73
C ASP A 164 35.34 8.41 -10.28
N VAL A 165 35.08 7.50 -9.34
CA VAL A 165 35.56 7.63 -7.96
C VAL A 165 36.32 6.38 -7.56
N GLN A 166 37.53 6.64 -7.10
CA GLN A 166 38.62 5.72 -6.86
C GLN A 166 38.35 4.77 -5.69
N SER A 167 38.81 3.54 -5.94
CA SER A 167 38.91 2.41 -5.03
C SER A 167 39.69 2.75 -3.75
N ALA A 168 39.09 2.48 -2.59
CA ALA A 168 39.78 2.42 -1.30
C ALA A 168 39.35 1.17 -0.54
N SER A 169 40.34 0.32 -0.29
CA SER A 169 40.29 -0.99 0.35
C SER A 169 40.07 -0.89 1.87
N SER A 170 39.41 -1.91 2.44
CA SER A 170 39.68 -2.60 3.74
C SER A 170 38.38 -2.96 4.50
N PRO A 171 38.41 -3.81 5.54
CA PRO A 171 38.81 -5.21 5.54
C PRO A 171 37.72 -6.14 6.13
N ALA A 172 37.93 -7.44 5.93
CA ALA A 172 37.05 -8.53 6.37
C ALA A 172 36.82 -8.59 7.90
N HIS A 173 35.55 -8.74 8.31
CA HIS A 173 35.18 -9.28 9.61
C HIS A 173 34.12 -10.37 9.45
N GLY A 174 34.53 -11.60 9.76
CA GLY A 174 33.66 -12.77 9.74
C GLY A 174 32.70 -12.80 10.92
N SER A 175 31.47 -13.26 10.68
CA SER A 175 30.56 -13.69 11.71
C SER A 175 29.89 -15.01 11.29
N LYS A 176 30.24 -16.07 12.04
CA LYS A 176 29.60 -17.38 12.01
C LYS A 176 28.20 -17.22 12.61
N MET A 177 27.15 -17.48 11.84
CA MET A 177 25.86 -17.87 12.41
C MET A 177 25.56 -19.32 12.03
N GLN A 178 25.37 -20.13 13.08
CA GLN A 178 24.92 -21.51 13.02
C GLN A 178 23.45 -21.53 12.59
N THR A 179 23.17 -22.06 11.41
CA THR A 179 21.80 -22.33 10.97
C THR A 179 21.38 -23.71 11.47
N GLY A 180 20.41 -23.71 12.37
CA GLY A 180 19.80 -24.90 12.93
C GLY A 180 19.00 -25.70 11.90
N SER A 181 19.22 -27.00 11.95
CA SER A 181 18.51 -28.11 11.32
C SER A 181 16.98 -28.06 11.46
N ARG A 182 16.25 -28.17 10.34
CA ARG A 182 15.27 -29.25 10.02
C ARG A 182 14.28 -28.84 8.92
N THR A 183 14.42 -29.45 7.75
CA THR A 183 13.42 -30.39 7.20
C THR A 183 14.09 -31.15 6.07
N THR A 184 13.97 -32.47 6.13
CA THR A 184 14.50 -33.40 5.16
C THR A 184 13.87 -33.12 3.80
N ALA A 185 14.56 -32.35 2.97
CA ALA A 185 14.29 -32.29 1.55
C ALA A 185 14.53 -33.70 1.01
N SER A 186 13.42 -34.43 0.81
CA SER A 186 13.41 -35.61 -0.04
C SER A 186 13.96 -35.14 -1.38
N SER A 187 15.15 -35.63 -1.73
CA SER A 187 15.76 -35.42 -3.03
C SER A 187 14.94 -36.16 -4.07
N VAL A 188 13.74 -35.66 -4.34
CA VAL A 188 12.96 -36.04 -5.50
C VAL A 188 13.81 -35.61 -6.69
N PRO A 189 14.13 -36.50 -7.63
CA PRO A 189 14.88 -36.13 -8.83
C PRO A 189 14.21 -34.90 -9.44
N ASP A 190 15.04 -33.92 -9.81
CA ASP A 190 14.65 -32.63 -10.37
C ASP A 190 14.09 -32.83 -11.79
N THR A 191 12.98 -33.54 -11.86
CA THR A 191 12.13 -33.57 -13.02
C THR A 191 11.53 -32.17 -13.06
N GLY A 192 11.77 -31.41 -14.13
CA GLY A 192 11.31 -30.01 -14.31
C GLY A 192 9.79 -29.78 -14.18
N TYR A 193 9.05 -30.82 -13.80
CA TYR A 193 7.64 -30.83 -13.47
C TYR A 193 7.33 -30.72 -11.97
N ALA A 194 8.33 -30.53 -11.10
CA ALA A 194 8.10 -30.35 -9.66
C ALA A 194 7.08 -29.23 -9.37
N PHE A 195 7.10 -28.17 -10.18
CA PHE A 195 6.11 -27.10 -10.13
C PHE A 195 4.69 -27.58 -10.45
N VAL A 196 4.51 -28.39 -11.50
CA VAL A 196 3.19 -28.91 -11.90
C VAL A 196 2.59 -29.79 -10.80
N GLU A 197 3.43 -30.60 -10.16
CA GLU A 197 3.07 -31.46 -9.03
C GLU A 197 2.65 -30.66 -7.78
N ASP A 198 3.34 -29.56 -7.49
CA ASP A 198 3.00 -28.69 -6.38
C ASP A 198 1.66 -27.97 -6.61
N VAL A 199 1.44 -27.42 -7.81
CA VAL A 199 0.16 -26.79 -8.17
C VAL A 199 -0.99 -27.81 -8.14
N ALA A 200 -0.78 -29.03 -8.66
CA ALA A 200 -1.80 -30.08 -8.60
C ALA A 200 -2.17 -30.44 -7.15
N ARG A 201 -1.19 -30.47 -6.25
CA ARG A 201 -1.39 -30.72 -4.82
C ARG A 201 -2.15 -29.58 -4.14
N GLN A 202 -1.76 -28.33 -4.39
CA GLN A 202 -2.43 -27.15 -3.84
C GLN A 202 -3.91 -27.07 -4.27
N GLN A 203 -4.22 -27.48 -5.51
CA GLN A 203 -5.58 -27.50 -6.04
C GLN A 203 -6.36 -28.79 -5.69
N ALA A 204 -5.81 -29.65 -4.83
CA ALA A 204 -6.39 -30.95 -4.46
C ALA A 204 -6.82 -31.79 -5.68
N VAL A 205 -6.06 -31.73 -6.77
CA VAL A 205 -6.37 -32.46 -8.01
C VAL A 205 -6.05 -33.94 -7.80
N THR A 206 -7.09 -34.72 -7.50
CA THR A 206 -7.02 -36.18 -7.42
C THR A 206 -7.16 -36.85 -8.79
N ASP A 207 -7.74 -36.13 -9.77
CA ASP A 207 -7.93 -36.61 -11.14
C ASP A 207 -6.59 -36.71 -11.91
N THR A 208 -6.21 -37.96 -12.24
CA THR A 208 -5.00 -38.26 -13.01
C THR A 208 -5.05 -37.66 -14.41
N ASP A 209 -6.23 -37.50 -15.00
CA ASP A 209 -6.37 -36.95 -16.35
C ASP A 209 -6.16 -35.43 -16.34
N ARG A 210 -6.70 -34.73 -15.35
CA ARG A 210 -6.43 -33.30 -15.15
C ARG A 210 -4.93 -33.04 -14.92
N LYS A 211 -4.30 -33.87 -14.10
CA LYS A 211 -2.85 -33.79 -13.86
C LYS A 211 -2.05 -34.01 -15.14
N ARG A 212 -2.40 -35.02 -15.94
CA ARG A 212 -1.79 -35.25 -17.27
C ARG A 212 -1.95 -34.05 -18.19
N ARG A 213 -3.13 -33.42 -18.23
CA ARG A 213 -3.35 -32.19 -19.02
C ARG A 213 -2.47 -31.03 -18.57
N MET A 214 -2.22 -30.88 -17.26
CA MET A 214 -1.31 -29.85 -16.75
C MET A 214 0.14 -30.11 -17.19
N HIS A 215 0.59 -31.37 -17.14
CA HIS A 215 1.92 -31.76 -17.66
C HIS A 215 2.04 -31.51 -19.16
N MET A 216 1.04 -31.92 -19.96
CA MET A 216 1.01 -31.65 -21.41
C MET A 216 1.06 -30.16 -21.70
N PHE A 217 0.26 -29.35 -20.99
CA PHE A 217 0.29 -27.90 -21.17
C PHE A 217 1.66 -27.31 -20.83
N PHE A 218 2.35 -27.84 -19.82
CA PHE A 218 3.70 -27.39 -19.46
C PHE A 218 4.73 -27.67 -20.57
N GLU A 219 4.62 -28.82 -21.25
CA GLU A 219 5.49 -29.22 -22.36
C GLU A 219 5.22 -28.48 -23.68
N MET A 220 4.04 -27.88 -23.84
CA MET A 220 3.69 -27.14 -25.06
C MET A 220 4.67 -25.98 -25.31
N SER A 221 4.94 -25.72 -26.58
CA SER A 221 5.69 -24.54 -26.99
C SER A 221 4.93 -23.26 -26.59
N THR A 222 5.65 -22.15 -26.46
CA THR A 222 5.04 -20.86 -26.09
C THR A 222 3.90 -20.47 -27.04
N GLN A 223 4.07 -20.69 -28.35
CA GLN A 223 3.05 -20.37 -29.35
C GLN A 223 1.79 -21.22 -29.18
N GLU A 224 1.94 -22.53 -28.95
CA GLU A 224 0.80 -23.42 -28.71
C GLU A 224 0.08 -23.08 -27.40
N LYS A 225 0.81 -22.69 -26.34
CA LYS A 225 0.22 -22.22 -25.09
C LYS A 225 -0.66 -20.98 -25.31
N VAL A 226 -0.17 -20.00 -26.07
CA VAL A 226 -0.93 -18.79 -26.41
C VAL A 226 -2.20 -19.15 -27.19
N GLN A 227 -2.07 -19.99 -28.22
CA GLN A 227 -3.22 -20.46 -28.99
C GLN A 227 -4.26 -21.17 -28.11
N LYS A 228 -3.82 -22.01 -27.16
CA LYS A 228 -4.71 -22.71 -26.24
C LYS A 228 -5.44 -21.76 -25.29
N ILE A 229 -4.77 -20.72 -24.80
CA ILE A 229 -5.38 -19.68 -23.97
C ILE A 229 -6.46 -18.94 -24.78
N ASP A 230 -6.18 -18.58 -26.04
CA ASP A 230 -7.15 -17.91 -26.92
C ASP A 230 -8.38 -18.78 -27.21
N GLU A 231 -8.20 -20.08 -27.39
CA GLU A 231 -9.31 -21.03 -27.53
C GLU A 231 -10.21 -21.04 -26.28
N ILE A 232 -9.62 -21.09 -25.08
CA ILE A 232 -10.37 -21.10 -23.82
C ILE A 232 -11.11 -19.77 -23.64
N VAL A 233 -10.46 -18.64 -23.92
CA VAL A 233 -11.10 -17.31 -23.85
C VAL A 233 -12.28 -17.22 -24.83
N ARG A 234 -12.11 -17.69 -26.06
CA ARG A 234 -13.19 -17.73 -27.06
C ARG A 234 -14.34 -18.61 -26.60
N PHE A 235 -14.04 -19.80 -26.06
CA PHE A 235 -15.03 -20.71 -25.50
C PHE A 235 -15.83 -20.05 -24.37
N MET A 236 -15.15 -19.49 -23.36
CA MET A 236 -15.81 -18.81 -22.24
C MET A 236 -16.72 -17.67 -22.68
N ARG A 237 -16.30 -16.88 -23.69
CA ARG A 237 -17.11 -15.81 -24.28
C ARG A 237 -18.34 -16.34 -25.04
N SER A 238 -18.23 -17.51 -25.66
CA SER A 238 -19.36 -18.12 -26.37
C SER A 238 -20.38 -18.79 -25.44
N THR A 239 -19.95 -19.27 -24.26
CA THR A 239 -20.81 -19.96 -23.29
C THR A 239 -21.45 -19.03 -22.26
N SER A 240 -21.14 -17.73 -22.26
CA SER A 240 -21.67 -16.75 -21.31
C SER A 240 -22.90 -15.98 -21.82
N VAL A 241 -23.58 -16.54 -22.84
CA VAL A 241 -24.90 -16.12 -23.35
C VAL A 241 -25.95 -17.10 -22.84
#